data_AF-A0A2M7J478-F1
#
_entry.id   AF-A0A2M7J478-F1
#
_cell.length_a   1.000
_cell.length_b   1.000
_cell.length_c   1.000
_cell.angle_alpha   90.00
_cell.angle_beta   90.00
_cell.angle_gamma   90.00
#
_symmetry.space_group_name_H-M   'P 1'
#
loop_
_entity.id
_entity.type
_entity.pdbx_description
1 polymer ?
#
loop_
_entity_poly.entity_id
_entity_poly.type
_entity_poly.pdbx_seq_one_letter_code
_entity_poly.pdbx_strand_id
1 'polypeptide(L)'
;AVVSTAELGTRDVLREGAGVWIAREELADFSNKVVRLLDDAKVRASLGEAGREYAHGWSASQQAGRMVAFYHAVHAVRSASAVSELSALPL
;
A
#
# COMPACT_ATOMS: atom_id res chain seq x y z
N ALA A 1 12.78 4.88 -8.68
CA ALA A 1 13.16 3.54 -8.20
C ALA A 1 13.90 3.70 -6.90
N VAL A 2 13.67 2.82 -5.94
CA VAL A 2 14.27 2.86 -4.59
C VAL A 2 14.75 1.46 -4.20
N VAL A 3 15.77 1.38 -3.34
CA VAL A 3 16.12 0.16 -2.58
C VAL A 3 15.88 0.48 -1.12
N SER A 4 15.15 -0.37 -0.41
CA SER A 4 14.79 -0.15 1.00
C SER A 4 14.56 -1.47 1.72
N THR A 5 14.61 -1.47 3.04
CA THR A 5 14.11 -2.55 3.87
C THR A 5 12.61 -2.33 4.10
N ALA A 6 11.81 -3.40 4.08
CA ALA A 6 10.36 -3.33 4.29
C ALA A 6 10.02 -3.50 5.77
N GLU A 7 10.53 -2.59 6.60
CA GLU A 7 10.41 -2.63 8.05
C GLU A 7 9.56 -1.48 8.58
N LEU A 8 8.90 -1.71 9.72
CA LEU A 8 8.00 -0.73 10.34
C LEU A 8 6.95 -0.21 9.33
N GLY A 9 6.73 1.11 9.27
CA GLY A 9 5.74 1.71 8.38
C GLY A 9 6.02 1.55 6.89
N THR A 10 7.27 1.24 6.48
CA THR A 10 7.54 0.96 5.05
C THR A 10 7.01 -0.41 4.65
N ARG A 11 6.84 -1.35 5.59
CA ARG A 11 6.25 -2.67 5.34
C ARG A 11 4.82 -2.59 4.78
N ASP A 12 4.06 -1.59 5.22
CA ASP A 12 2.65 -1.44 4.85
C ASP A 12 2.46 -0.75 3.48
N VAL A 13 3.49 -0.06 2.99
CA VAL A 13 3.44 0.73 1.76
C VAL A 13 4.35 0.20 0.65
N LEU A 14 5.42 -0.53 0.97
CA LEU A 14 6.34 -1.06 -0.04
C LEU A 14 5.85 -2.41 -0.55
N ARG A 15 5.88 -2.58 -1.87
CA ARG A 15 5.59 -3.85 -2.53
C ARG A 15 6.70 -4.15 -3.53
N GLU A 16 7.28 -5.35 -3.42
CA GLU A 16 8.37 -5.79 -4.31
C GLU A 16 7.99 -5.59 -5.79
N GLY A 17 8.88 -4.96 -6.55
CA GLY A 17 8.68 -4.63 -7.97
C GLY A 17 7.79 -3.41 -8.25
N ALA A 18 7.08 -2.87 -7.26
CA ALA A 18 6.20 -1.70 -7.41
C ALA A 18 6.95 -0.40 -7.10
N GLY A 19 8.07 -0.15 -7.79
CA GLY A 19 8.92 1.02 -7.52
C GLY A 19 10.13 0.77 -6.65
N VAL A 20 10.17 -0.38 -6.00
CA VAL A 20 11.16 -0.72 -4.97
C VAL A 20 11.68 -2.14 -5.17
N TRP A 21 12.96 -2.32 -4.88
CA TRP A 21 13.51 -3.63 -4.51
C TRP A 21 13.67 -3.69 -3.00
N ILE A 22 13.03 -4.68 -2.37
CA ILE A 22 13.07 -4.86 -0.93
C ILE A 22 14.31 -5.68 -0.59
N ALA A 23 15.18 -5.08 0.21
CA ALA A 23 16.35 -5.74 0.75
C ALA A 23 16.03 -6.40 2.10
N ARG A 24 16.72 -7.50 2.40
CA ARG A 24 16.88 -7.95 3.79
C ARG A 24 17.71 -6.92 4.55
N GLU A 25 17.60 -6.92 5.87
CA GLU A 25 18.43 -6.09 6.75
C GLU A 25 19.88 -6.63 6.86
N GLU A 26 20.53 -6.77 5.70
CA GLU A 26 21.88 -7.28 5.56
C GLU A 26 22.66 -6.38 4.59
N LEU A 27 23.85 -5.93 5.02
CA LEU A 27 24.68 -4.99 4.25
C LEU A 27 24.95 -5.47 2.81
N ALA A 28 25.26 -6.76 2.66
CA ALA A 28 25.59 -7.33 1.35
C ALA A 28 24.37 -7.35 0.43
N ASP A 29 23.20 -7.73 0.93
CA ASP A 29 21.97 -7.78 0.13
C ASP A 29 21.52 -6.38 -0.31
N PHE A 30 21.55 -5.41 0.62
CA PHE A 30 21.20 -4.02 0.31
C PHE A 30 22.16 -3.40 -0.72
N SER A 31 23.47 -3.51 -0.48
CA SER A 31 24.48 -2.90 -1.36
C SER A 31 24.49 -3.52 -2.76
N ASN A 32 24.36 -4.85 -2.87
CA ASN A 32 24.27 -5.53 -4.16
C ASN A 32 23.04 -5.06 -4.97
N LYS A 33 21.89 -4.88 -4.31
CA LYS A 33 20.69 -4.33 -4.96
C LYS A 33 20.89 -2.89 -5.42
N VAL A 34 21.55 -2.04 -4.61
CA VAL A 34 21.88 -0.67 -5.00
C VAL A 34 22.81 -0.64 -6.21
N VAL A 35 23.89 -1.42 -6.19
CA VAL A 35 24.83 -1.51 -7.32
C VAL A 35 24.11 -1.95 -8.58
N ARG A 36 23.34 -3.05 -8.52
CA ARG A 36 22.56 -3.54 -9.66
C ARG A 36 21.58 -2.48 -10.19
N LEU A 37 20.95 -1.73 -9.29
CA LEU A 37 20.04 -0.66 -9.67
C LEU A 37 20.83 0.43 -10.41
N LEU A 38 21.97 0.87 -9.90
CA LEU A 38 22.78 1.93 -10.52
C LEU A 38 23.51 1.51 -11.81
N ASP A 39 23.73 0.23 -12.01
CA ASP A 39 24.43 -0.29 -13.19
C ASP A 39 23.50 -0.36 -14.43
N ASP A 40 22.23 -0.70 -14.25
CA ASP A 40 21.29 -0.86 -15.38
C ASP A 40 20.25 0.27 -15.47
N ALA A 41 20.45 1.18 -16.43
CA ALA A 41 19.56 2.32 -16.65
C ALA A 41 18.14 1.93 -17.09
N LYS A 42 17.98 0.83 -17.85
CA LYS A 42 16.67 0.37 -18.31
C LYS A 42 15.87 -0.20 -17.14
N VAL A 43 16.53 -0.99 -16.30
CA VAL A 43 15.92 -1.51 -15.07
C VAL A 43 15.52 -0.38 -14.12
N ARG A 44 16.37 0.64 -13.94
CA ARG A 44 15.98 1.83 -13.14
C ARG A 44 14.75 2.53 -13.69
N ALA A 45 14.70 2.74 -15.00
CA ALA A 45 13.60 3.43 -15.64
C ALA A 45 12.29 2.66 -15.45
N SER A 46 12.30 1.37 -15.78
CA SER A 46 11.13 0.49 -15.63
C SER A 46 10.65 0.40 -14.18
N LEU A 47 11.56 0.16 -13.23
CA LEU A 47 11.19 0.12 -11.81
C LEU A 47 10.68 1.49 -11.35
N GLY A 48 11.29 2.59 -11.81
CA GLY A 48 10.85 3.94 -11.48
C GLY A 48 9.47 4.31 -12.03
N GLU A 49 9.11 3.81 -13.21
CA GLU A 49 7.77 3.96 -13.79
C GLU A 49 6.72 3.20 -12.99
N ALA A 50 6.96 1.92 -12.69
CA ALA A 50 6.10 1.11 -11.83
C ALA A 50 5.88 1.77 -10.45
N GLY A 51 6.92 2.40 -9.90
CA GLY A 51 6.81 3.14 -8.65
C GLY A 51 5.92 4.38 -8.72
N ARG A 52 5.92 5.11 -9.83
CA ARG A 52 5.02 6.27 -10.00
C ARG A 52 3.57 5.80 -10.12
N GLU A 53 3.33 4.77 -10.93
CA GLU A 53 2.01 4.15 -11.07
C GLU A 53 1.47 3.70 -9.72
N TYR A 54 2.27 2.97 -8.95
CA TYR A 54 1.90 2.50 -7.61
C TYR A 54 1.66 3.67 -6.64
N ALA A 55 2.52 4.68 -6.65
CA ALA A 55 2.42 5.84 -5.76
C ALA A 55 1.16 6.68 -6.01
N HIS A 56 0.60 6.71 -7.23
CA HIS A 56 -0.69 7.38 -7.47
C HIS A 56 -1.79 6.82 -6.56
N GLY A 57 -1.74 5.51 -6.30
CA GLY A 57 -2.60 4.78 -5.36
C GLY A 57 -2.55 5.28 -3.91
N TRP A 58 -1.53 6.05 -3.55
CA TRP A 58 -1.28 6.61 -2.22
C TRP A 58 -1.54 8.11 -2.11
N SER A 59 -2.05 8.74 -3.18
CA SER A 59 -2.42 10.17 -3.15
C SER A 59 -3.46 10.47 -2.07
N ALA A 60 -3.40 11.68 -1.51
CA ALA A 60 -4.31 12.15 -0.46
C ALA A 60 -5.78 11.97 -0.86
N SER A 61 -6.13 12.30 -2.10
CA SER A 61 -7.49 12.13 -2.63
C SER A 61 -7.94 10.66 -2.66
N GLN A 62 -7.07 9.73 -3.07
CA GLN A 62 -7.39 8.31 -3.05
C GLN A 62 -7.53 7.77 -1.62
N GLN A 63 -6.67 8.19 -0.69
CA GLN A 63 -6.80 7.78 0.71
C GLN A 63 -8.07 8.35 1.36
N ALA A 64 -8.40 9.61 1.08
CA ALA A 64 -9.66 10.22 1.54
C ALA A 64 -10.87 9.47 1.00
N GLY A 65 -10.85 9.08 -0.28
CA GLY A 65 -11.91 8.25 -0.88
C GLY A 65 -12.08 6.90 -0.17
N ARG A 66 -10.96 6.22 0.16
CA ARG A 66 -10.99 4.97 0.95
C ARG A 66 -11.59 5.18 2.34
N MET A 67 -11.25 6.28 3.00
CA MET A 67 -11.81 6.64 4.30
C MET A 67 -13.33 6.86 4.24
N VAL A 68 -13.81 7.59 3.22
CA VAL A 68 -15.25 7.81 3.00
C VAL A 68 -15.97 6.49 2.75
N ALA A 69 -15.42 5.63 1.88
CA ALA A 69 -15.99 4.31 1.61
C ALA A 69 -16.06 3.45 2.88
N PHE A 70 -15.01 3.48 3.71
CA PHE A 70 -14.98 2.80 5.00
C PHE A 70 -16.10 3.29 5.92
N TYR A 71 -16.28 4.61 6.07
CA TYR A 71 -17.35 5.15 6.91
C TYR A 71 -18.74 4.75 6.40
N HIS A 72 -18.99 4.79 5.09
CA HIS A 72 -20.25 4.30 4.53
C HIS A 72 -20.50 2.83 4.86
N ALA A 73 -19.48 1.97 4.76
CA ALA A 73 -19.60 0.56 5.09
C ALA A 73 -19.97 0.35 6.58
N VAL A 74 -19.30 1.06 7.49
CA VAL A 74 -19.60 0.98 8.93
C VAL A 74 -21.01 1.46 9.25
N HIS A 75 -21.46 2.55 8.63
CA HIS A 75 -22.82 3.05 8.79
C HIS A 75 -23.86 2.05 8.27
N ALA A 76 -23.64 1.45 7.11
CA ALA A 76 -24.57 0.47 6.53
C ALA A 76 -24.75 -0.76 7.44
N VAL A 77 -23.65 -1.30 7.99
CA VAL A 77 -23.70 -2.43 8.93
C VAL A 77 -24.49 -2.07 10.18
N ARG A 78 -24.24 -0.90 10.78
CA ARG A 78 -24.98 -0.44 11.97
C ARG A 78 -26.47 -0.28 11.71
N SER A 79 -26.84 0.32 10.58
CA SER A 79 -28.24 0.47 10.21
C SER A 79 -28.93 -0.87 10.02
N ALA A 80 -28.25 -1.85 9.40
CA ALA A 80 -28.80 -3.20 9.23
C ALA A 80 -28.99 -3.92 10.57
N SER A 81 -28.03 -3.82 11.50
CA SER A 81 -28.15 -4.38 12.85
C SER A 81 -29.30 -3.76 13.64
N ALA A 82 -29.47 -2.43 13.58
CA ALA A 82 -30.56 -1.74 14.28
C ALA A 82 -31.95 -2.14 13.74
N VAL A 83 -32.09 -2.32 12.43
CA VAL A 83 -33.33 -2.82 11.81
C VAL A 83 -33.64 -4.25 12.26
N SER A 84 -32.61 -5.10 12.35
CA SER A 84 -32.76 -6.48 12.84
C SER A 84 -33.22 -6.52 14.29
N GLU A 85 -32.67 -5.68 15.17
CA GLU A 85 -33.07 -5.60 16.58
C GLU A 85 -34.52 -5.10 16.75
N LEU A 86 -34.93 -4.09 15.99
CA LEU A 86 -36.31 -3.58 15.98
C LEU A 86 -37.32 -4.63 15.51
N SER A 87 -36.95 -5.48 14.54
CA SER A 87 -37.80 -6.57 14.06
C SER A 87 -37.92 -7.77 15.02
N ALA A 88 -37.04 -7.85 16.03
CA ALA A 88 -36.99 -8.95 16.99
C ALA A 88 -37.78 -8.68 18.29
N LEU A 89 -38.34 -7.48 18.46
CA LEU A 89 -39.19 -7.15 19.60
C LEU A 89 -40.61 -7.71 19.38
N PRO A 90 -41.21 -8.44 20.36
CA PRO A 90 -42.59 -8.89 20.23
C PRO A 90 -43.54 -7.68 20.27
N LEU A 91 -44.54 -7.71 19.37
CA LEU A 91 -45.63 -6.72 19.23
C LEU A 91 -46.44 -6.55 20.53
#